data_AF-A0A699QTC5-F1
#
_entry.id   AF-A0A699QTC5-F1
#
_cell.length_a   1.000
_cell.length_b   1.000
_cell.length_c   1.000
_cell.angle_alpha   90.00
_cell.angle_beta   90.00
_cell.angle_gamma   90.00
#
_symmetry.space_group_name_H-M   'P 1'
#
loop_
_entity.id
_entity.type
_entity.pdbx_description
1 polymer ?
#
loop_
_entity_poly.entity_id
_entity_poly.type
_entity_poly.pdbx_seq_one_letter_code
_entity_poly.pdbx_strand_id
1 'polypeptide(L)'
;MHLKLKAYEAQTVKSSVEEPPEVKLKDLPHHLEYAFLEGDNKLPVIIAKELRSEEKAILIKVLKSHKRAIAWKLSDIQGINPEFCTHKILMEEDYKPVVQHQRRVNPNIHDVIKKEVEKLLDAGLIYPISDSPWVSPVHCVPKKGGFTVVENEENELIPTRLVTGWRVCIDYRKLNEATRKDHFPLPFMDQMLERLDGNE
;
A
#
# COMPACT_ATOMS: atom_id res chain seq x y z
N MET A 1 7.55 -11.57 31.11
CA MET A 1 6.91 -10.26 31.34
C MET A 1 5.43 -10.39 31.03
N HIS A 2 4.58 -10.18 32.02
CA HIS A 2 3.13 -10.22 31.90
C HIS A 2 2.65 -8.95 31.20
N LEU A 3 2.30 -9.03 29.90
CA LEU A 3 1.59 -7.95 29.22
C LEU A 3 0.10 -8.22 29.37
N LYS A 4 -0.55 -7.46 30.27
CA LYS A 4 -2.01 -7.40 30.37
C LYS A 4 -2.55 -6.80 29.07
N LEU A 5 -3.28 -7.59 28.29
CA LEU A 5 -4.10 -7.12 27.18
C LEU A 5 -5.24 -6.27 27.74
N LYS A 6 -5.20 -4.95 27.51
CA LYS A 6 -6.42 -4.13 27.54
C LYS A 6 -7.16 -4.39 26.23
N ALA A 7 -8.48 -4.55 26.30
CA ALA A 7 -9.33 -4.55 25.12
C ALA A 7 -9.01 -3.30 24.28
N TYR A 8 -8.61 -3.51 23.02
CA TYR A 8 -8.35 -2.41 22.10
C TYR A 8 -9.72 -1.90 21.63
N GLU A 9 -10.18 -0.81 22.24
CA GLU A 9 -11.22 0.02 21.65
C GLU A 9 -10.68 0.50 20.30
N ALA A 10 -11.46 0.32 19.23
CA ALA A 10 -11.12 0.81 17.91
C ALA A 10 -10.83 2.30 18.01
N GLN A 11 -9.55 2.69 17.98
CA GLN A 11 -9.20 4.09 17.90
C GLN A 11 -9.74 4.60 16.57
N THR A 12 -10.66 5.56 16.64
CA THR A 12 -11.13 6.30 15.48
C THR A 12 -9.94 7.09 14.93
N VAL A 13 -9.22 6.51 13.96
CA VAL A 13 -8.15 7.19 13.26
C VAL A 13 -8.78 8.27 12.39
N LYS A 14 -8.40 9.54 12.64
CA LYS A 14 -8.95 10.69 11.92
C LYS A 14 -8.53 10.63 10.45
N SER A 15 -9.46 11.00 9.57
CA SER A 15 -9.22 11.02 8.12
C SER A 15 -8.31 12.19 7.71
N SER A 16 -7.63 12.08 6.57
CA SER A 16 -6.83 13.18 6.01
C SER A 16 -7.65 14.39 5.59
N VAL A 17 -8.98 14.23 5.47
CA VAL A 17 -9.92 15.34 5.27
C VAL A 17 -10.02 16.19 6.54
N GLU A 18 -9.92 15.56 7.72
CA GLU A 18 -9.92 16.25 9.01
C GLU A 18 -8.53 16.79 9.39
N GLU A 19 -7.48 16.04 9.07
CA GLU A 19 -6.09 16.43 9.36
C GLU A 19 -5.16 16.16 8.16
N PRO A 20 -4.97 17.16 7.27
CA PRO A 20 -4.22 16.97 6.04
C PRO A 20 -2.72 16.72 6.32
N PRO A 21 -2.07 15.79 5.59
CA PRO A 21 -0.65 15.51 5.76
C PRO A 21 0.24 16.68 5.32
N GLU A 22 1.36 16.88 6.01
CA GLU A 22 2.48 17.66 5.46
C GLU A 22 3.15 16.86 4.34
N VAL A 23 2.87 17.22 3.09
CA VAL A 23 3.42 16.52 1.91
C VAL A 23 4.62 17.29 1.38
N LYS A 24 5.80 16.65 1.40
CA LYS A 24 6.95 17.10 0.61
C LYS A 24 6.68 16.78 -0.86
N LEU A 25 6.30 17.80 -1.64
CA LEU A 25 6.04 17.66 -3.07
C LEU A 25 7.32 17.24 -3.79
N LYS A 26 7.19 16.26 -4.69
CA LYS A 26 8.29 15.82 -5.56
C LYS A 26 8.31 16.65 -6.83
N ASP A 27 9.47 16.74 -7.45
CA ASP A 27 9.57 17.31 -8.80
C ASP A 27 8.74 16.47 -9.77
N LEU A 28 7.95 17.16 -10.60
CA LEU A 28 7.08 16.54 -11.59
C LEU A 28 7.69 16.69 -12.99
N PRO A 29 7.46 15.71 -13.89
CA PRO A 29 7.70 15.89 -15.32
C PRO A 29 7.02 17.15 -15.88
N HIS A 30 7.58 17.76 -16.91
CA HIS A 30 7.10 19.04 -17.45
C HIS A 30 5.63 19.07 -17.90
N HIS A 31 5.05 17.92 -18.23
CA HIS A 31 3.65 17.77 -18.67
C HIS A 31 2.66 17.62 -17.50
N LEU A 32 3.14 17.54 -16.26
CA LEU A 32 2.32 17.41 -15.06
C LEU A 32 2.48 18.62 -14.15
N GLU A 33 1.42 18.95 -13.41
CA GLU A 33 1.45 19.99 -12.40
C GLU A 33 0.60 19.60 -11.18
N TYR A 34 0.87 20.26 -10.05
CA TYR A 34 0.05 20.10 -8.85
C TYR A 34 -1.18 21.01 -8.90
N ALA A 35 -2.31 20.47 -8.48
CA ALA A 35 -3.50 21.22 -8.09
C ALA A 35 -3.90 20.84 -6.67
N PHE A 36 -4.62 21.72 -5.99
CA PHE A 36 -5.00 21.54 -4.59
C PHE A 36 -6.52 21.47 -4.46
N LEU A 37 -7.00 20.44 -3.74
CA LEU A 37 -8.42 20.27 -3.50
C LEU A 37 -8.91 21.09 -2.29
N GLU A 38 -8.00 21.62 -1.47
CA GLU A 38 -8.34 22.40 -0.28
C GLU A 38 -7.30 23.45 0.08
N GLY A 39 -7.73 24.71 0.16
CA GLY A 39 -6.82 25.84 0.30
C GLY A 39 -5.72 25.85 -0.78
N ASP A 40 -4.62 26.52 -0.48
CA ASP A 40 -3.53 26.68 -1.45
C ASP A 40 -2.49 25.56 -1.38
N ASN A 41 -2.44 24.79 -0.29
CA ASN A 41 -1.37 23.81 -0.03
C ASN A 41 -1.85 22.46 0.54
N LYS A 42 -3.15 22.17 0.61
CA LYS A 42 -3.67 20.92 1.19
C LYS A 42 -4.30 20.02 0.12
N LEU A 43 -4.22 18.71 0.36
CA LEU A 43 -4.75 17.67 -0.52
C LEU A 43 -4.27 17.84 -1.98
N PRO A 44 -2.94 17.72 -2.22
CA PRO A 44 -2.39 17.84 -3.56
C PRO A 44 -2.89 16.69 -4.43
N VAL A 45 -3.19 17.02 -5.69
CA VAL A 45 -3.44 16.09 -6.79
C VAL A 45 -2.56 16.46 -7.97
N ILE A 46 -2.16 15.45 -8.75
CA ILE A 46 -1.34 15.66 -9.95
C ILE A 46 -2.29 15.63 -11.15
N ILE A 47 -2.25 16.69 -11.96
CA ILE A 47 -3.06 16.83 -13.18
C ILE A 47 -2.16 17.12 -14.38
N ALA A 48 -2.68 16.93 -15.59
CA ALA A 48 -2.00 17.33 -16.80
C ALA A 48 -1.93 18.87 -16.90
N LYS A 49 -0.73 19.38 -17.20
CA LYS A 49 -0.46 20.83 -17.33
C LYS A 49 -1.10 21.44 -18.57
N GLU A 50 -1.33 20.63 -19.60
CA GLU A 50 -1.87 21.06 -20.90
C GLU A 50 -3.41 21.25 -20.90
N LEU A 51 -4.08 21.00 -19.76
CA LEU A 51 -5.52 21.21 -19.64
C LEU A 51 -5.89 22.68 -19.83
N ARG A 52 -6.94 22.94 -20.62
CA ARG A 52 -7.49 24.30 -20.73
C ARG A 52 -8.05 24.75 -19.39
N SER A 53 -8.06 26.06 -19.13
CA SER A 53 -8.50 26.61 -17.84
C SER A 53 -9.92 26.18 -17.45
N GLU A 54 -10.81 26.05 -18.44
CA GLU A 54 -12.19 25.56 -18.28
C GLU A 54 -12.24 24.09 -17.88
N GLU A 55 -11.50 23.22 -18.59
CA GLU A 55 -11.40 21.79 -18.32
C GLU A 55 -10.82 21.54 -16.92
N LYS A 56 -9.77 22.28 -16.57
CA LYS A 56 -9.13 22.24 -15.25
C LYS A 56 -10.10 22.62 -14.14
N ALA A 57 -10.91 23.67 -14.33
CA ALA A 57 -11.92 24.09 -13.36
C ALA A 57 -12.98 22.99 -13.14
N ILE A 58 -13.46 22.38 -14.22
CA ILE A 58 -14.44 21.28 -14.16
C ILE A 58 -13.84 20.06 -13.44
N LEU A 59 -12.62 19.65 -13.79
CA LEU A 59 -11.93 18.52 -13.17
C LEU A 59 -11.76 18.75 -11.66
N ILE A 60 -11.23 19.90 -11.26
CA ILE A 60 -11.03 20.23 -9.84
C ILE A 60 -12.36 20.23 -9.09
N LYS A 61 -13.44 20.71 -9.71
CA LYS A 61 -14.79 20.68 -9.10
C LYS A 61 -15.26 19.24 -8.83
N VAL A 62 -15.05 18.32 -9.78
CA VAL A 62 -15.41 16.90 -9.62
C VAL A 62 -14.58 16.26 -8.51
N LEU A 63 -13.27 16.47 -8.51
CA LEU A 63 -12.35 15.94 -7.49
C LEU A 63 -12.67 16.48 -6.09
N LYS A 64 -13.01 17.78 -5.98
CA LYS A 64 -13.46 18.40 -4.73
C LYS A 64 -14.79 17.83 -4.23
N SER A 65 -15.67 17.40 -5.13
CA SER A 65 -16.94 16.76 -4.76
C SER A 65 -16.76 15.33 -4.26
N HIS A 66 -15.69 14.65 -4.71
CA HIS A 66 -15.41 13.24 -4.42
C HIS A 66 -14.10 13.02 -3.63
N LYS A 67 -13.70 13.98 -2.78
CA LYS A 67 -12.43 13.89 -2.01
C LYS A 67 -12.29 12.59 -1.23
N ARG A 68 -13.41 12.06 -0.70
CA ARG A 68 -13.44 10.81 0.09
C ARG A 68 -13.03 9.56 -0.71
N ALA A 69 -13.04 9.61 -2.03
CA ALA A 69 -12.61 8.51 -2.89
C ALA A 69 -11.07 8.47 -3.08
N ILE A 70 -10.35 9.50 -2.65
CA ILE A 70 -8.91 9.64 -2.81
C ILE A 70 -8.24 9.42 -1.46
N ALA A 71 -7.22 8.56 -1.43
CA ALA A 71 -6.43 8.32 -0.23
C ALA A 71 -5.10 9.09 -0.29
N TRP A 72 -4.85 9.94 0.71
CA TRP A 72 -3.56 10.63 0.90
C TRP A 72 -2.72 10.00 2.00
N LYS A 73 -3.37 9.47 3.04
CA LYS A 73 -2.79 8.64 4.09
C LYS A 73 -3.34 7.23 4.02
N LEU A 74 -2.64 6.32 4.67
CA LEU A 74 -3.06 4.92 4.76
C LEU A 74 -4.40 4.77 5.49
N SER A 75 -4.67 5.64 6.47
CA SER A 75 -5.93 5.68 7.22
C SER A 75 -7.14 6.12 6.39
N ASP A 76 -6.94 6.74 5.22
CA ASP A 76 -8.04 7.11 4.33
C ASP A 76 -8.61 5.90 3.57
N ILE A 77 -7.83 4.81 3.49
CA ILE A 77 -8.26 3.58 2.83
C ILE A 77 -9.22 2.86 3.76
N GLN A 78 -10.50 3.19 3.63
CA GLN A 78 -11.56 2.53 4.38
C GLN A 78 -11.74 1.10 3.88
N GLY A 79 -11.48 0.13 4.74
CA GLY A 79 -11.83 -1.27 4.49
C GLY A 79 -13.33 -1.53 4.62
N ILE A 80 -13.75 -2.74 4.30
CA ILE A 80 -15.10 -3.21 4.62
C ILE A 80 -15.19 -3.42 6.13
N ASN A 81 -16.20 -2.85 6.79
CA ASN A 81 -16.38 -3.05 8.23
C ASN A 81 -16.65 -4.56 8.49
N PRO A 82 -15.87 -5.20 9.40
CA PRO A 82 -16.02 -6.62 9.73
C PRO A 82 -17.43 -7.03 10.17
N GLU A 83 -18.25 -6.11 10.70
CA GLU A 83 -19.66 -6.37 11.04
C GLU A 83 -20.51 -6.71 9.82
N PHE A 84 -20.15 -6.19 8.64
CA PHE A 84 -20.88 -6.47 7.39
C PHE A 84 -20.41 -7.76 6.73
N CYS A 85 -19.10 -8.00 6.72
CA CYS A 85 -18.53 -9.16 6.07
C CYS A 85 -17.16 -9.51 6.66
N THR A 86 -17.01 -10.76 7.07
CA THR A 86 -15.72 -11.35 7.41
C THR A 86 -15.36 -12.42 6.40
N HIS A 87 -14.19 -12.32 5.80
CA HIS A 87 -13.66 -13.42 4.99
C HIS A 87 -13.08 -14.51 5.90
N LYS A 88 -13.53 -15.75 5.69
CA LYS A 88 -13.00 -16.94 6.37
C LYS A 88 -12.11 -17.71 5.41
N ILE A 89 -10.83 -17.80 5.72
CA ILE A 89 -9.88 -18.63 4.98
C ILE A 89 -10.12 -20.10 5.38
N LEU A 90 -10.47 -20.94 4.41
CA LEU A 90 -10.66 -22.36 4.61
C LEU A 90 -9.33 -23.11 4.47
N MET A 91 -9.06 -24.03 5.38
CA MET A 91 -7.86 -24.86 5.42
C MET A 91 -8.21 -26.32 5.16
N GLU A 92 -7.23 -27.11 4.71
CA GLU A 92 -7.38 -28.57 4.64
C GLU A 92 -7.54 -29.16 6.04
N GLU A 93 -8.43 -30.14 6.18
CA GLU A 93 -8.88 -30.67 7.49
C GLU A 93 -7.74 -31.23 8.35
N ASP A 94 -6.71 -31.79 7.72
CA ASP A 94 -5.60 -32.44 8.41
C ASP A 94 -4.33 -31.57 8.53
N TYR A 95 -4.36 -30.31 8.08
CA TYR A 95 -3.16 -29.48 8.05
C TYR A 95 -2.88 -28.87 9.44
N LYS A 96 -1.67 -29.12 9.97
CA LYS A 96 -1.24 -28.59 11.28
C LYS A 96 -0.67 -27.17 11.15
N PRO A 97 -0.98 -26.25 12.08
CA PRO A 97 -0.38 -24.93 12.10
C PRO A 97 1.15 -24.96 12.12
N VAL A 98 1.77 -24.01 11.43
CA VAL A 98 3.22 -23.92 11.32
C VAL A 98 3.72 -22.61 11.91
N VAL A 99 4.67 -22.73 12.85
CA VAL A 99 5.46 -21.62 13.38
C VAL A 99 6.81 -21.60 12.69
N GLN A 100 7.04 -20.61 11.86
CA GLN A 100 8.33 -20.40 11.20
C GLN A 100 9.17 -19.39 11.97
N HIS A 101 10.45 -19.70 12.17
CA HIS A 101 11.38 -18.78 12.81
C HIS A 101 11.65 -17.56 11.91
N GLN A 102 11.72 -16.38 12.51
CA GLN A 102 12.08 -15.15 11.81
C GLN A 102 13.53 -15.22 11.32
N ARG A 103 13.77 -14.84 10.06
CA ARG A 103 15.13 -14.82 9.51
C ARG A 103 15.93 -13.68 10.12
N ARG A 104 17.24 -13.90 10.31
CA ARG A 104 18.17 -12.84 10.71
C ARG A 104 18.19 -11.75 9.64
N VAL A 105 17.94 -10.52 10.07
CA VAL A 105 17.98 -9.33 9.22
C VAL A 105 19.10 -8.40 9.66
N ASN A 106 19.62 -7.59 8.73
CA ASN A 106 20.55 -6.52 9.05
C ASN A 106 19.83 -5.47 9.93
N PRO A 107 20.48 -4.89 10.97
CA PRO A 107 19.91 -3.81 11.78
C PRO A 107 19.25 -2.68 10.98
N ASN A 108 19.86 -2.23 9.87
CA ASN A 108 19.27 -1.17 9.04
C ASN A 108 17.93 -1.58 8.42
N ILE A 109 17.80 -2.84 8.03
CA ILE A 109 16.56 -3.40 7.47
C ILE A 109 15.52 -3.61 8.57
N HIS A 110 15.97 -3.99 9.77
CA HIS A 110 15.11 -4.12 10.93
C HIS A 110 14.41 -2.81 11.28
N ASP A 111 15.14 -1.69 11.25
CA ASP A 111 14.56 -0.36 11.51
C ASP A 111 13.51 0.03 10.47
N VAL A 112 13.72 -0.37 9.20
CA VAL A 112 12.72 -0.18 8.14
C VAL A 112 11.47 -1.01 8.39
N ILE A 113 11.62 -2.29 8.77
CA ILE A 113 10.48 -3.16 9.13
C ILE A 113 9.71 -2.55 10.29
N LYS A 114 10.41 -2.15 11.35
CA LYS A 114 9.79 -1.60 12.56
C LYS A 114 8.94 -0.37 12.24
N LYS A 115 9.49 0.58 11.47
CA LYS A 115 8.76 1.80 11.05
C LYS A 115 7.51 1.47 10.23
N GLU A 116 7.58 0.49 9.34
CA GLU A 116 6.41 0.10 8.54
C GLU A 116 5.35 -0.61 9.39
N VAL A 117 5.76 -1.46 10.34
CA VAL A 117 4.84 -2.13 11.28
C VAL A 117 4.15 -1.12 12.18
N GLU A 118 4.88 -0.15 12.74
CA GLU A 118 4.30 0.94 13.55
C GLU A 118 3.29 1.73 12.73
N LYS A 119 3.62 2.10 11.49
CA LYS A 119 2.70 2.79 10.58
C LYS A 119 1.42 1.99 10.28
N LEU A 120 1.52 0.67 10.10
CA LEU A 120 0.35 -0.20 9.88
C LEU A 120 -0.51 -0.33 11.13
N LEU A 121 0.12 -0.37 12.30
CA LEU A 121 -0.55 -0.43 13.60
C LEU A 121 -1.30 0.88 13.88
N ASP A 122 -0.66 2.02 13.65
CA ASP A 122 -1.27 3.35 13.81
C ASP A 122 -2.45 3.57 12.83
N ALA A 123 -2.39 2.95 11.66
CA ALA A 123 -3.49 2.96 10.69
C ALA A 123 -4.63 1.98 11.03
N GLY A 124 -4.47 1.14 12.05
CA GLY A 124 -5.45 0.12 12.44
C GLY A 124 -5.58 -1.05 11.45
N LEU A 125 -4.63 -1.22 10.53
CA LEU A 125 -4.65 -2.32 9.55
C LEU A 125 -4.16 -3.65 10.14
N ILE A 126 -3.34 -3.59 11.19
CA ILE A 126 -2.86 -4.74 11.96
C ILE A 126 -3.10 -4.51 13.45
N TYR A 127 -3.10 -5.59 14.22
CA TYR A 127 -3.26 -5.55 15.67
C TYR A 127 -2.33 -6.57 16.34
N PRO A 128 -1.92 -6.34 17.60
CA PRO A 128 -1.08 -7.29 18.32
C PRO A 128 -1.88 -8.55 18.68
N ILE A 129 -1.28 -9.72 18.45
CA ILE A 129 -1.77 -11.01 18.91
C ILE A 129 -0.72 -11.61 19.86
N SER A 130 -1.15 -12.13 21.01
CA SER A 130 -0.21 -12.67 22.00
C SER A 130 0.36 -14.02 21.58
N ASP A 131 -0.51 -15.01 21.35
CA ASP A 131 -0.11 -16.37 21.02
C ASP A 131 -0.83 -16.82 19.74
N SER A 132 -0.10 -16.80 18.63
CA SER A 132 -0.60 -17.31 17.35
C SER A 132 0.00 -18.69 17.08
N PRO A 133 -0.83 -19.71 16.75
CA PRO A 133 -0.32 -21.01 16.29
C PRO A 133 0.30 -20.93 14.89
N TRP A 134 0.10 -19.82 14.17
CA TRP A 134 0.66 -19.55 12.85
C TRP A 134 1.66 -18.41 12.92
N VAL A 135 2.88 -18.65 12.42
CA VAL A 135 3.89 -17.60 12.30
C VAL A 135 4.58 -17.74 10.94
N SER A 136 4.53 -16.66 10.15
CA SER A 136 5.26 -16.53 8.89
C SER A 136 6.36 -15.48 9.04
N PRO A 137 7.55 -15.72 8.46
CA PRO A 137 8.66 -14.79 8.59
C PRO A 137 8.46 -13.58 7.67
N VAL A 138 8.91 -12.42 8.14
CA VAL A 138 8.98 -11.19 7.37
C VAL A 138 10.22 -11.21 6.49
N HIS A 139 10.06 -10.81 5.23
CA HIS A 139 11.10 -10.68 4.23
C HIS A 139 11.10 -9.28 3.61
N CYS A 140 12.24 -8.60 3.63
CA CYS A 140 12.39 -7.31 3.00
C CYS A 140 12.98 -7.42 1.60
N VAL A 141 12.30 -6.81 0.64
CA VAL A 141 12.73 -6.77 -0.76
C VAL A 141 13.00 -5.32 -1.15
N PRO A 142 14.17 -4.97 -1.71
CA PRO A 142 14.41 -3.64 -2.21
C PRO A 142 13.47 -3.34 -3.40
N LYS A 143 12.86 -2.16 -3.41
CA LYS A 143 12.15 -1.66 -4.60
C LYS A 143 13.20 -1.40 -5.68
N LYS A 144 12.92 -1.87 -6.90
CA LYS A 144 13.69 -1.45 -8.08
C LYS A 144 13.53 0.06 -8.22
N GLY A 145 14.61 0.80 -8.02
CA GLY A 145 14.67 2.21 -8.39
C GLY A 145 14.84 2.39 -9.89
N GLY A 146 14.74 3.64 -10.34
CA GLY A 146 15.23 4.01 -11.67
C GLY A 146 16.72 3.72 -11.79
N PHE A 147 17.19 3.42 -13.00
CA PHE A 147 18.62 3.38 -13.28
C PHE A 147 19.14 4.82 -13.28
N THR A 148 20.19 5.08 -12.49
CA THR A 148 21.00 6.29 -12.65
C THR A 148 22.32 5.85 -13.27
N VAL A 149 22.67 6.44 -14.41
CA VAL A 149 24.00 6.28 -14.98
C VAL A 149 24.91 7.24 -14.21
N VAL A 150 25.87 6.69 -13.49
CA VAL A 150 26.87 7.47 -12.74
C VAL A 150 28.16 7.41 -13.55
N GLU A 151 28.68 8.57 -13.93
CA GLU A 151 30.01 8.67 -14.54
C GLU A 151 31.07 8.42 -13.46
N ASN A 152 31.93 7.42 -13.67
CA ASN A 152 33.10 7.19 -12.83
C ASN A 152 34.20 8.24 -13.13
N GLU A 153 35.26 8.28 -12.31
CA GLU A 153 36.44 9.14 -12.53
C GLU A 153 37.14 8.90 -13.89
N GLU A 154 36.89 7.74 -14.52
CA GLU A 154 37.37 7.37 -15.84
C GLU A 154 36.34 7.63 -16.98
N ASN A 155 35.28 8.42 -16.73
CA ASN A 155 34.17 8.69 -17.66
C ASN A 155 33.40 7.44 -18.14
N GLU A 156 33.54 6.32 -17.45
CA GLU A 156 32.72 5.13 -17.72
C GLU A 156 31.32 5.31 -17.11
N LEU A 157 30.30 5.12 -17.95
CA LEU A 157 28.90 5.18 -17.57
C LEU A 157 28.51 3.89 -16.83
N ILE A 158 28.67 3.87 -15.50
CA ILE A 158 28.28 2.72 -14.68
C ILE A 158 26.78 2.83 -14.38
N PRO A 159 25.97 1.87 -14.85
CA PRO A 159 24.55 1.90 -14.56
C PRO A 159 24.40 1.45 -13.10
N THR A 160 24.14 2.41 -12.20
CA THR A 160 24.03 2.16 -10.75
C THR A 160 22.56 2.11 -10.35
N ARG A 161 22.16 1.02 -9.70
CA ARG A 161 20.78 0.87 -9.19
C ARG A 161 20.68 1.51 -7.81
N LEU A 162 20.05 2.67 -7.73
CA LEU A 162 19.66 3.23 -6.43
C LEU A 162 18.45 2.48 -5.88
N VAL A 163 18.54 2.01 -4.63
CA VAL A 163 17.37 1.43 -3.94
C VAL A 163 16.49 2.60 -3.48
N THR A 164 15.40 2.87 -4.20
CA THR A 164 14.49 4.00 -3.90
C THR A 164 13.56 3.75 -2.71
N GLY A 165 13.58 2.53 -2.17
CA GLY A 165 12.80 2.15 -0.99
C GLY A 165 12.79 0.64 -0.77
N TRP A 166 12.14 0.20 0.29
CA TRP A 166 12.01 -1.21 0.64
C TRP A 166 10.54 -1.63 0.60
N ARG A 167 10.29 -2.93 0.42
CA ARG A 167 8.99 -3.58 0.58
C ARG A 167 9.10 -4.57 1.72
N VAL A 168 8.24 -4.45 2.70
CA VAL A 168 8.06 -5.46 3.75
C VAL A 168 7.07 -6.49 3.20
N CYS A 169 7.52 -7.72 3.02
CA CYS A 169 6.72 -8.84 2.53
C CYS A 169 6.64 -9.93 3.60
N ILE A 170 5.58 -10.73 3.59
CA ILE A 170 5.41 -11.87 4.50
C ILE A 170 5.44 -13.14 3.66
N ASP A 171 6.22 -14.13 4.09
CA ASP A 171 6.31 -15.41 3.39
C ASP A 171 5.14 -16.33 3.77
N TYR A 172 4.06 -16.23 3.00
CA TYR A 172 2.86 -17.04 3.18
C TYR A 172 2.91 -18.41 2.49
N ARG A 173 4.06 -18.85 1.94
CA ARG A 173 4.10 -20.12 1.17
C ARG A 173 3.53 -21.32 1.94
N LYS A 174 3.93 -21.49 3.20
CA LYS A 174 3.39 -22.56 4.06
C LYS A 174 1.92 -22.41 4.40
N LEU A 175 1.45 -21.17 4.57
CA LEU A 175 0.02 -20.90 4.80
C LEU A 175 -0.76 -21.25 3.53
N ASN A 176 -0.30 -20.81 2.36
CA ASN A 176 -0.94 -21.06 1.07
C ASN A 176 -0.99 -22.54 0.70
N GLU A 177 -0.02 -23.34 1.15
CA GLU A 177 -0.05 -24.81 1.03
C GLU A 177 -1.15 -25.45 1.88
N ALA A 178 -1.52 -24.82 3.00
CA ALA A 178 -2.56 -25.28 3.92
C ALA A 178 -3.98 -24.83 3.50
N THR A 179 -4.09 -23.76 2.72
CA THR A 179 -5.37 -23.17 2.33
C THR A 179 -6.01 -23.93 1.17
N ARG A 180 -7.33 -24.14 1.26
CA ARG A 180 -8.13 -24.66 0.13
C ARG A 180 -8.16 -23.62 -0.98
N LYS A 181 -7.94 -24.07 -2.23
CA LYS A 181 -7.94 -23.18 -3.40
C LYS A 181 -9.37 -22.95 -3.88
N ASP A 182 -9.82 -21.71 -3.81
CA ASP A 182 -11.11 -21.32 -4.37
C ASP A 182 -11.06 -21.28 -5.91
N HIS A 183 -12.12 -21.78 -6.54
CA HIS A 183 -12.29 -21.75 -8.01
C HIS A 183 -13.03 -20.48 -8.44
N PHE A 184 -12.40 -19.32 -8.26
CA PHE A 184 -12.88 -18.06 -8.82
C PHE A 184 -11.85 -17.53 -9.83
N PRO A 185 -11.89 -17.98 -11.09
CA PRO A 185 -10.98 -17.48 -12.10
C PRO A 185 -11.28 -16.00 -12.33
N LEU A 186 -10.24 -15.16 -12.21
CA LEU A 186 -10.32 -13.81 -12.74
C LEU A 186 -10.47 -13.92 -14.26
N PRO A 187 -11.44 -13.22 -14.88
CA PRO A 187 -11.59 -13.24 -16.32
C PRO A 187 -10.31 -12.72 -16.98
N PHE A 188 -9.95 -13.29 -18.13
CA PHE A 188 -8.83 -12.77 -18.91
C PHE A 188 -9.17 -11.37 -19.41
N MET A 189 -8.17 -10.48 -19.44
CA MET A 189 -8.38 -9.10 -19.91
C MET A 189 -8.95 -9.08 -21.32
N ASP A 190 -8.45 -9.93 -22.22
CA ASP A 190 -8.93 -10.01 -23.60
C ASP A 190 -10.42 -10.35 -23.65
N GLN A 191 -10.89 -11.29 -22.82
CA GLN A 191 -12.32 -11.64 -22.71
C GLN A 191 -13.16 -10.49 -22.15
N MET A 192 -12.60 -9.66 -21.28
CA MET A 192 -13.30 -8.46 -20.81
C MET A 192 -13.39 -7.40 -21.90
N LEU A 193 -12.33 -7.23 -22.70
CA LEU A 193 -12.28 -6.27 -23.79
C LEU A 193 -13.20 -6.67 -24.94
N GLU A 194 -13.20 -7.94 -25.36
CA GLU A 194 -14.12 -8.47 -26.39
C GLU A 194 -15.59 -8.25 -26.02
N ARG A 195 -15.95 -8.40 -24.74
CA ARG A 195 -17.33 -8.13 -24.28
C ARG A 195 -17.72 -6.65 -24.34
N LEU A 196 -16.74 -5.76 -24.26
CA LEU A 196 -16.96 -4.31 -24.33
C LEU A 196 -16.98 -3.79 -25.76
N ASP A 197 -16.36 -4.50 -26.70
CA ASP A 197 -16.21 -4.04 -28.09
C ASP A 197 -17.52 -4.08 -28.89
N GLY A 198 -18.58 -4.70 -28.34
CA GLY A 198 -19.87 -4.82 -28.98
C GLY A 198 -19.81 -5.78 -30.17
N ASN A 199 -20.54 -6.89 -30.09
CA ASN A 199 -20.80 -7.65 -31.32
C ASN A 199 -21.70 -6.78 -32.20
N GLU A 200 -21.20 -6.33 -33.36
CA GLU A 200 -22.04 -5.82 -34.46
C GLU A 200 -23.08 -6.86 -34.91
#